data_AF-A0A2E2IWR6-F1
#
_entry.id   AF-A0A2E2IWR6-F1
#
_cell.length_a   1.000
_cell.length_b   1.000
_cell.length_c   1.000
_cell.angle_alpha   90.00
_cell.angle_beta   90.00
_cell.angle_gamma   90.00
#
_symmetry.space_group_name_H-M   'P 1'
#
loop_
_entity.id
_entity.type
_entity.pdbx_description
1 polymer ?
#
loop_
_entity_poly.entity_id
_entity_poly.type
_entity_poly.pdbx_seq_one_letter_code
_entity_poly.pdbx_strand_id
1 'polypeptide(L)'
;MKLFYIVVTLLFFSCNQYNKEKNAEPLPVEEVTEITTDAEIEKAANEVSNYLIPNEKFLEAFEKLPLKRLPVIENTNFDSFIDEDDIKTIDSEALGLPTIYENWHLEEYHYQAVSGYRLVLSEDFYTAVLTIIVNKETLQSMLVNYTKEGTPIDSEMVGYDEKEQEWTQYNTIIKKHKIEYTYHVANEENLPFKNTNIVKIKSNGEMEEMNLDEIYFDLVSETYNISPENRIDKLNAFKVLPHSPNEAVVIVPEIAEGHPEEMFELNTHLAVVNLATNSLSYHYFESHKTNGWVSDAMILDAIQIDTAPYIVTENTRAFGVKLLFTGSSRANPYYGERLSLFVQKENDLQKILPHFTVEDNRAELDGPCIGTTLSEKKTLIMETEKTHGYFNITVKTTLGETIDFEDENGECQSKESTSYETSLLKFDGTTYKEHK
;
A
#
# COMPACT_ATOMS: atom_id res chain seq x y z
N MET A 1 39.87 32.26 -7.02
CA MET A 1 39.77 31.66 -8.38
C MET A 1 38.32 31.28 -8.61
N LYS A 2 37.69 31.85 -9.65
CA LYS A 2 36.32 31.55 -10.07
C LYS A 2 36.35 30.33 -11.01
N LEU A 3 35.48 29.34 -10.82
CA LEU A 3 34.96 28.40 -11.83
C LEU A 3 33.85 27.58 -11.16
N PHE A 4 32.59 27.94 -11.37
CA PHE A 4 31.62 27.45 -12.38
C PHE A 4 30.71 26.36 -11.78
N TYR A 5 29.58 26.80 -11.24
CA TYR A 5 28.46 25.94 -10.84
C TYR A 5 27.64 25.59 -12.09
N ILE A 6 27.52 24.30 -12.39
CA ILE A 6 26.54 23.81 -13.38
C ILE A 6 25.21 23.68 -12.63
N VAL A 7 24.29 24.58 -12.92
CA VAL A 7 22.90 24.51 -12.48
C VAL A 7 22.14 23.70 -13.52
N VAL A 8 21.71 22.50 -13.16
CA VAL A 8 20.76 21.72 -13.95
C VAL A 8 19.36 22.20 -13.59
N THR A 9 18.76 23.00 -14.46
CA THR A 9 17.35 23.41 -14.38
C THR A 9 16.45 22.27 -14.87
N LEU A 10 15.81 21.57 -13.94
CA LEU A 10 14.65 20.72 -14.21
C LEU A 10 13.45 21.63 -14.55
N LEU A 11 13.07 21.66 -15.83
CA LEU A 11 11.85 22.29 -16.30
C LEU A 11 10.69 21.32 -16.11
N PHE A 12 9.92 21.52 -15.05
CA PHE A 12 8.57 20.98 -14.95
C PHE A 12 7.66 21.76 -15.91
N PHE A 13 7.25 21.14 -17.02
CA PHE A 13 6.10 21.61 -17.78
C PHE A 13 4.83 21.01 -17.16
N SER A 14 4.19 21.80 -16.30
CA SER A 14 2.77 21.69 -15.97
C SER A 14 1.97 22.53 -16.96
N CYS A 15 0.92 21.94 -17.54
CA CYS A 15 -0.25 22.60 -18.12
C CYS A 15 -1.31 21.51 -18.40
N ASN A 16 -2.62 21.66 -18.21
CA ASN A 16 -3.39 22.87 -17.95
C ASN A 16 -4.78 22.55 -17.35
N GLN A 17 -5.34 23.57 -16.68
CA GLN A 17 -6.63 23.61 -16.01
C GLN A 17 -7.83 23.50 -16.98
N TYR A 18 -8.85 22.74 -16.60
CA TYR A 18 -10.19 22.86 -17.17
C TYR A 18 -11.12 23.61 -16.20
N ASN A 19 -11.74 24.69 -16.71
CA ASN A 19 -12.63 25.58 -15.98
C ASN A 19 -13.99 24.94 -15.66
N LYS A 20 -14.48 25.22 -14.44
CA LYS A 20 -15.88 25.08 -14.00
C LYS A 20 -16.77 26.13 -14.67
N GLU A 21 -17.95 25.74 -15.16
CA GLU A 21 -19.19 26.48 -14.89
C GLU A 21 -20.48 25.64 -15.03
N LYS A 22 -21.24 25.67 -13.93
CA LYS A 22 -22.71 25.74 -13.74
C LYS A 22 -23.65 24.56 -14.08
N ASN A 23 -24.39 24.21 -13.02
CA ASN A 23 -25.56 23.33 -12.91
C ASN A 23 -26.68 23.62 -13.93
N ALA A 24 -27.32 22.54 -14.41
CA ALA A 24 -28.71 22.51 -14.83
C ALA A 24 -29.37 21.21 -14.31
N GLU A 25 -30.61 21.36 -13.83
CA GLU A 25 -31.47 20.40 -13.12
C GLU A 25 -31.84 19.12 -13.91
N PRO A 26 -32.30 18.05 -13.22
CA PRO A 26 -32.65 16.79 -13.87
C PRO A 26 -33.99 16.88 -14.61
N LEU A 27 -34.06 16.25 -15.79
CA LEU A 27 -35.31 16.02 -16.53
C LEU A 27 -35.78 14.56 -16.38
N PRO A 28 -37.09 14.32 -16.48
CA PRO A 28 -37.81 13.26 -15.75
C PRO A 28 -37.75 11.88 -16.42
N VAL A 29 -37.95 10.85 -15.59
CA VAL A 29 -38.26 9.48 -16.01
C VAL A 29 -39.72 9.41 -16.46
N GLU A 30 -39.93 9.16 -17.75
CA GLU A 30 -41.12 8.61 -18.42
C GLU A 30 -40.70 8.47 -19.91
N GLU A 31 -40.86 7.38 -20.65
CA GLU A 31 -41.77 6.25 -20.62
C GLU A 31 -41.11 5.17 -21.51
N VAL A 32 -41.05 3.91 -21.06
CA VAL A 32 -40.56 2.79 -21.88
C VAL A 32 -41.54 2.59 -23.03
N THR A 33 -41.12 2.90 -24.25
CA THR A 33 -41.85 2.53 -25.46
C THR A 33 -41.14 1.33 -26.11
N GLU A 34 -41.86 0.21 -26.16
CA GLU A 34 -41.47 -0.98 -26.90
C GLU A 34 -41.21 -0.62 -28.37
N ILE A 35 -40.01 -0.92 -28.85
CA ILE A 35 -39.73 -0.92 -30.29
C ILE A 35 -39.50 -2.37 -30.72
N THR A 36 -40.32 -2.75 -31.69
CA THR A 36 -40.58 -4.09 -32.20
C THR A 36 -40.14 -4.13 -33.65
N THR A 37 -38.87 -4.45 -33.93
CA THR A 37 -38.49 -5.06 -35.21
C THR A 37 -37.29 -6.00 -35.02
N ASP A 38 -37.36 -7.20 -35.61
CA ASP A 38 -36.23 -8.15 -35.64
C ASP A 38 -34.98 -7.53 -36.29
N ALA A 39 -35.15 -6.53 -37.17
CA ALA A 39 -34.06 -5.80 -37.83
C ALA A 39 -33.31 -4.83 -36.90
N GLU A 40 -33.97 -4.25 -35.90
CA GLU A 40 -33.31 -3.42 -34.87
C GLU A 40 -32.72 -4.27 -33.76
N ILE A 41 -33.28 -5.45 -33.47
CA ILE A 41 -32.65 -6.47 -32.62
C ILE A 41 -31.40 -7.02 -33.30
N GLU A 42 -31.41 -7.23 -34.62
CA GLU A 42 -30.23 -7.68 -35.38
C GLU A 42 -29.19 -6.56 -35.53
N LYS A 43 -29.62 -5.29 -35.59
CA LYS A 43 -28.72 -4.12 -35.57
C LYS A 43 -28.12 -3.88 -34.17
N ALA A 44 -28.91 -4.02 -33.10
CA ALA A 44 -28.42 -3.97 -31.73
C ALA A 44 -27.57 -5.21 -31.37
N ALA A 45 -27.90 -6.39 -31.92
CA ALA A 45 -27.06 -7.57 -31.80
C ALA A 45 -25.77 -7.44 -32.61
N ASN A 46 -25.77 -6.76 -33.76
CA ASN A 46 -24.55 -6.42 -34.49
C ASN A 46 -23.75 -5.28 -33.85
N GLU A 47 -24.39 -4.38 -33.09
CA GLU A 47 -23.69 -3.36 -32.27
C GLU A 47 -23.16 -3.94 -30.94
N VAL A 48 -23.75 -5.03 -30.43
CA VAL A 48 -23.30 -5.76 -29.22
C VAL A 48 -22.41 -6.98 -29.56
N SER A 49 -22.33 -7.38 -30.83
CA SER A 49 -21.47 -8.47 -31.35
C SER A 49 -20.11 -7.99 -31.85
N ASN A 50 -19.69 -6.77 -31.52
CA ASN A 50 -18.26 -6.48 -31.46
C ASN A 50 -17.68 -7.14 -30.20
N TYR A 51 -17.58 -8.48 -30.27
CA TYR A 51 -16.39 -9.13 -29.71
C TYR A 51 -15.22 -8.36 -30.30
N LEU A 52 -14.51 -7.64 -29.43
CA LEU A 52 -13.33 -6.86 -29.75
C LEU A 52 -12.38 -7.74 -30.57
N ILE A 53 -12.37 -7.57 -31.89
CA ILE A 53 -11.50 -8.36 -32.77
C ILE A 53 -10.10 -7.78 -32.56
N PRO A 54 -9.15 -8.59 -32.07
CA PRO A 54 -7.78 -8.15 -31.95
C PRO A 54 -7.28 -7.67 -33.32
N ASN A 55 -6.52 -6.58 -33.36
CA ASN A 55 -5.92 -6.12 -34.61
C ASN A 55 -5.13 -7.28 -35.24
N GLU A 56 -5.54 -7.73 -36.43
CA GLU A 56 -4.96 -8.92 -37.06
C GLU A 56 -3.43 -8.82 -37.19
N LYS A 57 -2.91 -7.62 -37.45
CA LYS A 57 -1.47 -7.37 -37.52
C LYS A 57 -0.79 -7.53 -36.16
N PHE A 58 -1.43 -7.04 -35.09
CA PHE A 58 -0.94 -7.23 -33.74
C PHE A 58 -0.89 -8.71 -33.38
N LEU A 59 -1.97 -9.47 -33.59
CA LEU A 59 -1.97 -10.91 -33.31
C LEU A 59 -0.90 -11.65 -34.10
N GLU A 60 -0.78 -11.36 -35.40
CA GLU A 60 0.24 -11.99 -36.24
C GLU A 60 1.66 -11.72 -35.71
N ALA A 61 1.94 -10.48 -35.29
CA ALA A 61 3.23 -10.11 -34.71
C ALA A 61 3.45 -10.74 -33.32
N PHE A 62 2.43 -10.70 -32.46
CA PHE A 62 2.48 -11.19 -31.08
C PHE A 62 2.60 -12.71 -31.01
N GLU A 63 1.86 -13.46 -31.83
CA GLU A 63 1.88 -14.93 -31.82
C GLU A 63 3.19 -15.52 -32.38
N LYS A 64 3.92 -14.76 -33.21
CA LYS A 64 5.29 -15.10 -33.64
C LYS A 64 6.29 -15.07 -32.48
N LEU A 65 5.99 -14.37 -31.39
CA LEU A 65 6.86 -14.32 -30.22
C LEU A 65 6.80 -15.66 -29.45
N PRO A 66 7.95 -16.21 -29.03
CA PRO A 66 7.99 -17.41 -28.22
C PRO A 66 7.31 -17.19 -26.87
N LEU A 67 6.57 -18.20 -26.39
CA LEU A 67 5.93 -18.16 -25.07
C LEU A 67 6.90 -18.66 -23.99
N LYS A 68 7.16 -17.84 -22.97
CA LYS A 68 7.90 -18.25 -21.76
C LYS A 68 6.95 -18.57 -20.60
N ARG A 69 7.43 -19.39 -19.66
CA ARG A 69 6.70 -19.74 -18.43
C ARG A 69 7.23 -18.91 -17.26
N LEU A 70 6.34 -18.50 -16.38
CA LEU A 70 6.68 -17.77 -15.17
C LEU A 70 7.21 -18.70 -14.05
N PRO A 71 8.03 -18.20 -13.12
CA PRO A 71 8.67 -16.88 -13.16
C PRO A 71 9.75 -16.81 -14.26
N VAL A 72 9.94 -15.63 -14.84
CA VAL A 72 11.02 -15.38 -15.81
C VAL A 72 12.09 -14.52 -15.15
N ILE A 73 13.35 -14.94 -15.27
CA ILE A 73 14.51 -14.09 -14.98
C ILE A 73 14.85 -13.39 -16.29
N GLU A 74 14.75 -12.07 -16.31
CA GLU A 74 15.14 -11.24 -17.43
C GLU A 74 16.60 -10.80 -17.25
N ASN A 75 17.45 -11.31 -18.11
CA ASN A 75 18.90 -11.09 -18.10
C ASN A 75 19.46 -10.87 -19.52
N THR A 76 18.60 -10.46 -20.46
CA THR A 76 19.00 -10.20 -21.84
C THR A 76 19.97 -9.02 -21.88
N ASN A 77 21.09 -9.20 -22.57
CA ASN A 77 22.19 -8.24 -22.67
C ASN A 77 22.81 -8.30 -24.08
N PHE A 78 23.81 -7.47 -24.39
CA PHE A 78 24.48 -7.47 -25.70
C PHE A 78 25.14 -8.81 -26.04
N ASP A 79 25.63 -9.55 -25.03
CA ASP A 79 26.18 -10.90 -25.21
C ASP A 79 25.13 -11.93 -25.66
N SER A 80 23.84 -11.58 -25.60
CA SER A 80 22.73 -12.41 -26.09
C SER A 80 22.54 -12.32 -27.61
N PHE A 81 23.28 -11.45 -28.31
CA PHE A 81 23.12 -11.15 -29.74
C PHE A 81 24.46 -11.15 -30.51
N ILE A 82 25.32 -12.14 -30.24
CA ILE A 82 26.66 -12.21 -30.83
C ILE A 82 26.59 -12.62 -32.32
N ASP A 83 25.66 -13.50 -32.68
CA ASP A 83 25.47 -13.96 -34.05
C ASP A 83 24.35 -13.16 -34.74
N GLU A 84 24.49 -12.87 -36.05
CA GLU A 84 23.46 -12.13 -36.81
C GLU A 84 22.09 -12.84 -36.79
N ASP A 85 22.08 -14.18 -36.67
CA ASP A 85 20.87 -15.01 -36.59
C ASP A 85 20.13 -14.88 -35.23
N ASP A 86 20.78 -14.31 -34.20
CA ASP A 86 20.16 -14.04 -32.90
C ASP A 86 19.19 -12.85 -32.97
N ILE A 87 19.39 -11.95 -33.94
CA ILE A 87 18.53 -10.79 -34.19
C ILE A 87 17.33 -11.24 -35.01
N LYS A 88 16.14 -11.07 -34.43
CA LYS A 88 14.86 -11.33 -35.11
C LYS A 88 14.20 -10.03 -35.51
N THR A 89 13.72 -9.96 -36.74
CA THR A 89 12.88 -8.85 -37.19
C THR A 89 11.54 -8.88 -36.46
N ILE A 90 11.28 -7.85 -35.65
CA ILE A 90 10.02 -7.65 -34.94
C ILE A 90 9.25 -6.51 -35.60
N ASP A 91 7.97 -6.75 -35.88
CA ASP A 91 7.06 -5.72 -36.40
C ASP A 91 6.71 -4.75 -35.27
N SER A 92 7.53 -3.71 -35.15
CA SER A 92 7.47 -2.74 -34.06
C SER A 92 6.22 -1.86 -34.12
N GLU A 93 5.72 -1.59 -35.33
CA GLU A 93 4.49 -0.85 -35.57
C GLU A 93 3.27 -1.66 -35.10
N ALA A 94 3.21 -2.94 -35.47
CA ALA A 94 2.13 -3.83 -35.06
C ALA A 94 2.08 -4.04 -33.54
N LEU A 95 3.22 -3.98 -32.86
CA LEU A 95 3.34 -4.07 -31.39
C LEU A 95 3.30 -2.72 -30.68
N GLY A 96 2.99 -1.62 -31.39
CA GLY A 96 2.76 -0.30 -30.80
C GLY A 96 3.98 0.33 -30.13
N LEU A 97 5.21 -0.10 -30.45
CA LEU A 97 6.42 0.51 -29.86
C LEU A 97 6.54 2.03 -30.11
N PRO A 98 6.12 2.59 -31.27
CA PRO A 98 6.15 4.04 -31.48
C PRO A 98 5.29 4.86 -30.51
N THR A 99 4.29 4.24 -29.84
CA THR A 99 3.48 4.94 -28.83
C THR A 99 4.12 4.91 -27.45
N ILE A 100 5.10 4.03 -27.24
CA ILE A 100 5.85 3.88 -25.98
C ILE A 100 7.11 4.76 -26.01
N TYR A 101 7.79 4.82 -27.16
CA TYR A 101 8.98 5.62 -27.36
C TYR A 101 8.65 6.88 -28.18
N GLU A 102 8.49 8.03 -27.51
CA GLU A 102 8.09 9.30 -28.16
C GLU A 102 9.00 9.70 -29.35
N ASN A 103 10.27 9.33 -29.28
CA ASN A 103 11.28 9.69 -30.28
C ASN A 103 11.48 8.60 -31.36
N TRP A 104 10.58 7.63 -31.49
CA TRP A 104 10.75 6.45 -32.35
C TRP A 104 11.14 6.78 -33.81
N HIS A 105 10.56 7.84 -34.38
CA HIS A 105 10.77 8.24 -35.78
C HIS A 105 11.85 9.31 -35.98
N LEU A 106 12.54 9.75 -34.93
CA LEU A 106 13.60 10.75 -35.05
C LEU A 106 14.90 10.09 -35.52
N GLU A 107 15.50 10.59 -36.61
CA GLU A 107 16.70 9.98 -37.24
C GLU A 107 17.92 9.85 -36.31
N GLU A 108 17.98 10.65 -35.24
CA GLU A 108 19.05 10.61 -34.24
C GLU A 108 18.94 9.42 -33.27
N TYR A 109 17.76 8.79 -33.19
CA TYR A 109 17.53 7.56 -32.44
C TYR A 109 17.38 6.39 -33.40
N HIS A 110 18.08 5.29 -33.12
CA HIS A 110 18.09 4.10 -33.98
C HIS A 110 17.38 2.95 -33.30
N TYR A 111 16.12 3.19 -32.92
CA TYR A 111 15.31 2.17 -32.27
C TYR A 111 15.12 0.96 -33.17
N GLN A 112 15.46 -0.21 -32.64
CA GLN A 112 15.26 -1.48 -33.33
C GLN A 112 14.86 -2.56 -32.33
N ALA A 113 13.65 -3.09 -32.47
CA ALA A 113 13.25 -4.30 -31.75
C ALA A 113 13.95 -5.52 -32.37
N VAL A 114 14.76 -6.20 -31.58
CA VAL A 114 15.65 -7.29 -32.03
C VAL A 114 15.28 -8.66 -31.49
N SER A 115 14.51 -8.71 -30.40
CA SER A 115 14.03 -9.96 -29.81
C SER A 115 12.83 -9.68 -28.91
N GLY A 116 12.14 -10.74 -28.52
CA GLY A 116 11.03 -10.65 -27.61
C GLY A 116 10.41 -12.00 -27.31
N TYR A 117 9.56 -12.02 -26.30
CA TYR A 117 8.78 -13.19 -25.91
C TYR A 117 7.47 -12.75 -25.29
N ARG A 118 6.47 -13.63 -25.32
CA ARG A 118 5.17 -13.40 -24.67
C ARG A 118 5.07 -14.11 -23.33
N LEU A 119 4.25 -13.55 -22.46
CA LEU A 119 3.93 -14.06 -21.13
C LEU A 119 2.42 -14.17 -20.96
N VAL A 120 1.99 -15.04 -20.04
CA VAL A 120 0.59 -15.14 -19.60
C VAL A 120 0.52 -14.64 -18.16
N LEU A 121 0.34 -13.33 -18.00
CA LEU A 121 0.17 -12.70 -16.69
C LEU A 121 -1.30 -12.69 -16.26
N SER A 122 -2.21 -12.36 -17.18
CA SER A 122 -3.66 -12.35 -16.98
C SER A 122 -4.38 -12.91 -18.20
N GLU A 123 -5.64 -13.34 -18.00
CA GLU A 123 -6.55 -13.67 -19.09
C GLU A 123 -7.20 -12.42 -19.69
N ASP A 124 -7.09 -11.26 -19.04
CA ASP A 124 -7.78 -10.00 -19.42
C ASP A 124 -6.97 -9.12 -20.38
N PHE A 125 -5.65 -9.31 -20.46
CA PHE A 125 -4.75 -8.56 -21.36
C PHE A 125 -3.72 -9.49 -22.01
N TYR A 126 -2.93 -8.98 -22.96
CA TYR A 126 -1.75 -9.68 -23.50
C TYR A 126 -0.48 -9.06 -22.93
N THR A 127 0.60 -9.84 -22.80
CA THR A 127 1.89 -9.33 -22.33
C THR A 127 3.02 -9.81 -23.22
N ALA A 128 3.88 -8.88 -23.63
CA ALA A 128 5.16 -9.18 -24.27
C ALA A 128 6.31 -8.50 -23.52
N VAL A 129 7.48 -9.13 -23.53
CA VAL A 129 8.74 -8.46 -23.24
C VAL A 129 9.49 -8.34 -24.56
N LEU A 130 9.83 -7.12 -24.93
CA LEU A 130 10.46 -6.77 -26.19
C LEU A 130 11.84 -6.20 -25.89
N THR A 131 12.86 -6.68 -26.59
CA THR A 131 14.22 -6.19 -26.48
C THR A 131 14.50 -5.22 -27.63
N ILE A 132 14.88 -4.01 -27.28
CA ILE A 132 15.06 -2.86 -28.16
C ILE A 132 16.49 -2.36 -28.04
N ILE A 133 17.17 -2.25 -29.18
CA ILE A 133 18.38 -1.43 -29.30
C ILE A 133 17.90 0.02 -29.39
N VAL A 134 18.24 0.85 -28.41
CA VAL A 134 17.79 2.26 -28.32
C VAL A 134 18.73 3.18 -29.08
N ASN A 135 20.03 2.86 -29.03
CA ASN A 135 21.09 3.50 -29.78
C ASN A 135 22.23 2.49 -30.00
N LYS A 136 23.37 2.90 -30.57
CA LYS A 136 24.48 1.97 -30.89
C LYS A 136 25.11 1.28 -29.67
N GLU A 137 24.92 1.83 -28.48
CA GLU A 137 25.59 1.44 -27.24
C GLU A 137 24.61 0.94 -26.17
N THR A 138 23.29 1.11 -26.33
CA THR A 138 22.28 0.80 -25.30
C THR A 138 21.22 -0.20 -25.78
N LEU A 139 20.97 -1.20 -24.94
CA LEU A 139 19.93 -2.22 -25.09
C LEU A 139 18.94 -2.11 -23.93
N GLN A 140 17.64 -2.26 -24.21
CA GLN A 140 16.58 -2.28 -23.20
C GLN A 140 15.63 -3.45 -23.44
N SER A 141 15.18 -4.11 -22.38
CA SER A 141 14.03 -5.01 -22.42
C SER A 141 12.83 -4.30 -21.79
N MET A 142 11.75 -4.15 -22.55
CA MET A 142 10.52 -3.48 -22.15
C MET A 142 9.39 -4.49 -22.05
N LEU A 143 8.79 -4.61 -20.87
CA LEU A 143 7.54 -5.34 -20.69
C LEU A 143 6.40 -4.42 -21.08
N VAL A 144 5.49 -4.91 -21.91
CA VAL A 144 4.32 -4.16 -22.37
C VAL A 144 3.07 -5.01 -22.16
N ASN A 145 2.09 -4.44 -21.48
CA ASN A 145 0.74 -4.99 -21.38
C ASN A 145 -0.14 -4.36 -22.46
N TYR A 146 -0.98 -5.16 -23.10
CA TYR A 146 -1.84 -4.75 -24.21
C TYR A 146 -3.29 -5.12 -23.94
N THR A 147 -4.22 -4.28 -24.38
CA THR A 147 -5.64 -4.64 -24.43
C THR A 147 -5.84 -5.86 -25.32
N LYS A 148 -7.03 -6.47 -25.27
CA LYS A 148 -7.35 -7.58 -26.19
C LYS A 148 -7.35 -7.17 -27.65
N GLU A 149 -7.44 -5.87 -27.94
CA GLU A 149 -7.38 -5.31 -29.29
C GLU A 149 -5.93 -5.15 -29.79
N GLY A 150 -4.94 -5.24 -28.90
CA GLY A 150 -3.52 -5.04 -29.22
C GLY A 150 -3.01 -3.61 -28.98
N THR A 151 -3.77 -2.77 -28.28
CA THR A 151 -3.32 -1.42 -27.91
C THR A 151 -2.48 -1.48 -26.64
N PRO A 152 -1.30 -0.84 -26.56
CA PRO A 152 -0.54 -0.75 -25.30
C PRO A 152 -1.39 -0.12 -24.18
N ILE A 153 -1.43 -0.77 -23.03
CA ILE A 153 -2.05 -0.28 -21.78
C ILE A 153 -1.00 0.47 -20.97
N ASP A 154 0.11 -0.21 -20.70
CA ASP A 154 1.20 0.29 -19.89
C ASP A 154 2.49 -0.49 -20.21
N SER A 155 3.63 0.09 -19.86
CA SER A 155 4.95 -0.46 -20.17
C SER A 155 5.95 -0.19 -19.05
N GLU A 156 6.87 -1.13 -18.85
CA GLU A 156 7.82 -1.09 -17.76
C GLU A 156 9.17 -1.70 -18.18
N MET A 157 10.26 -0.99 -17.90
CA MET A 157 11.61 -1.41 -18.31
C MET A 157 12.12 -2.53 -17.41
N VAL A 158 12.20 -3.74 -17.95
CA VAL A 158 12.58 -4.97 -17.24
C VAL A 158 14.02 -5.41 -17.44
N GLY A 159 14.75 -4.77 -18.34
CA GLY A 159 16.18 -5.01 -18.54
C GLY A 159 16.87 -3.83 -19.22
N TYR A 160 18.15 -3.67 -18.94
CA TYR A 160 18.99 -2.62 -19.49
C TYR A 160 20.44 -3.08 -19.55
N ASP A 161 21.12 -2.75 -20.63
CA ASP A 161 22.55 -3.01 -20.81
C ASP A 161 23.21 -1.90 -21.66
N GLU A 162 24.46 -1.58 -21.36
CA GLU A 162 25.24 -0.56 -22.07
C GLU A 162 26.69 -1.02 -22.27
N LYS A 163 27.20 -0.96 -23.50
CA LYS A 163 28.51 -1.51 -23.88
C LYS A 163 29.70 -0.94 -23.11
N GLU A 164 29.63 0.33 -22.70
CA GLU A 164 30.75 1.04 -22.05
C GLU A 164 30.58 1.20 -20.52
N GLN A 165 29.48 0.74 -19.92
CA GLN A 165 29.21 0.87 -18.48
C GLN A 165 28.94 -0.47 -17.80
N GLU A 166 29.98 -1.09 -17.24
CA GLU A 166 29.90 -2.38 -16.53
C GLU A 166 29.27 -2.30 -15.11
N TRP A 167 28.88 -1.11 -14.64
CA TRP A 167 28.55 -0.90 -13.23
C TRP A 167 27.10 -1.17 -12.84
N THR A 168 26.19 -1.36 -13.81
CA THR A 168 24.76 -1.56 -13.54
C THR A 168 24.31 -2.93 -14.00
N GLN A 169 24.23 -3.88 -13.06
CA GLN A 169 23.62 -5.18 -13.31
C GLN A 169 22.15 -5.15 -12.91
N TYR A 170 21.27 -5.32 -13.90
CA TYR A 170 19.83 -5.51 -13.69
C TYR A 170 19.54 -6.99 -13.54
N ASN A 171 19.03 -7.39 -12.38
CA ASN A 171 18.45 -8.70 -12.16
C ASN A 171 16.96 -8.52 -11.95
N THR A 172 16.16 -8.84 -12.96
CA THR A 172 14.71 -8.68 -12.90
C THR A 172 14.03 -10.04 -12.87
N ILE A 173 13.11 -10.23 -11.94
CA ILE A 173 12.27 -11.42 -11.86
C ILE A 173 10.82 -11.02 -12.14
N ILE A 174 10.27 -11.50 -13.25
CA ILE A 174 8.89 -11.26 -13.65
C ILE A 174 8.03 -12.42 -13.13
N LYS A 175 7.08 -12.10 -12.25
CA LYS A 175 6.07 -13.02 -11.70
C LYS A 175 4.69 -12.63 -12.24
N LYS A 176 3.67 -13.43 -11.91
CA LYS A 176 2.31 -13.25 -12.45
C LYS A 176 1.70 -11.87 -12.16
N HIS A 177 1.92 -11.34 -10.95
CA HIS A 177 1.30 -10.09 -10.49
C HIS A 177 2.32 -9.03 -10.03
N LYS A 178 3.61 -9.30 -10.17
CA LYS A 178 4.67 -8.38 -9.74
C LYS A 178 5.97 -8.57 -10.50
N ILE A 179 6.75 -7.50 -10.60
CA ILE A 179 8.10 -7.45 -11.16
C ILE A 179 9.05 -7.05 -10.03
N GLU A 180 10.09 -7.84 -9.81
CA GLU A 180 11.10 -7.57 -8.78
C GLU A 180 12.41 -7.17 -9.44
N TYR A 181 12.83 -5.92 -9.23
CA TYR A 181 14.10 -5.39 -9.71
C TYR A 181 15.16 -5.55 -8.65
N THR A 182 16.34 -5.95 -9.05
CA THR A 182 17.54 -5.75 -8.23
C THR A 182 18.58 -5.08 -9.11
N TYR A 183 18.97 -3.87 -8.74
CA TYR A 183 20.09 -3.19 -9.37
C TYR A 183 21.22 -3.00 -8.38
N HIS A 184 22.43 -3.20 -8.88
CA HIS A 184 23.66 -2.91 -8.16
C HIS A 184 24.18 -1.56 -8.64
N VAL A 185 24.39 -0.61 -7.73
CA VAL A 185 25.13 0.62 -8.03
C VAL A 185 26.39 0.61 -7.17
N ALA A 186 27.55 0.77 -7.83
CA ALA A 186 28.77 1.13 -7.11
C ALA A 186 28.63 2.57 -6.61
N ASN A 187 28.62 2.78 -5.30
CA ASN A 187 28.66 4.14 -4.74
C ASN A 187 30.07 4.76 -4.91
N GLU A 188 30.26 6.03 -4.52
CA GLU A 188 31.57 6.72 -4.59
C GLU A 188 32.71 6.00 -3.84
N GLU A 189 32.38 5.04 -2.97
CA GLU A 189 33.32 4.20 -2.21
C GLU A 189 33.48 2.78 -2.78
N ASN A 190 32.92 2.48 -3.96
CA ASN A 190 32.89 1.14 -4.58
C ASN A 190 32.23 0.04 -3.71
N LEU A 191 31.34 0.42 -2.79
CA LEU A 191 30.52 -0.53 -2.06
C LEU A 191 29.26 -0.84 -2.88
N PRO A 192 28.92 -2.13 -3.11
CA PRO A 192 27.72 -2.50 -3.85
C PRO A 192 26.49 -2.13 -3.02
N PHE A 193 25.73 -1.13 -3.46
CA PHE A 193 24.40 -0.86 -2.91
C PHE A 193 23.38 -1.69 -3.69
N LYS A 194 22.62 -2.52 -2.99
CA LYS A 194 21.55 -3.35 -3.57
C LYS A 194 20.22 -2.65 -3.30
N ASN A 195 19.60 -2.11 -4.33
CA ASN A 195 18.22 -1.64 -4.24
C ASN A 195 17.29 -2.67 -4.87
N THR A 196 16.15 -2.88 -4.21
CA THR A 196 15.08 -3.70 -4.73
C THR A 196 13.83 -2.86 -4.85
N ASN A 197 13.39 -2.64 -6.08
CA ASN A 197 12.09 -2.03 -6.37
C ASN A 197 11.14 -3.15 -6.77
N ILE A 198 9.86 -2.97 -6.44
CA ILE A 198 8.81 -3.93 -6.80
C ILE A 198 7.73 -3.15 -7.53
N VAL A 199 7.37 -3.61 -8.73
CA VAL A 199 6.24 -3.07 -9.49
C VAL A 199 5.10 -4.07 -9.44
N LYS A 200 3.93 -3.62 -9.02
CA LYS A 200 2.69 -4.40 -9.00
C LYS A 200 2.04 -4.33 -10.37
N ILE A 201 1.52 -5.46 -10.84
CA ILE A 201 0.75 -5.55 -12.08
C ILE A 201 -0.72 -5.71 -11.70
N LYS A 202 -1.53 -4.71 -12.05
CA LYS A 202 -2.96 -4.67 -11.74
C LYS A 202 -3.76 -5.55 -12.71
N SER A 203 -4.99 -5.90 -12.32
CA SER A 203 -5.89 -6.72 -13.15
C SER A 203 -6.25 -6.06 -14.48
N ASN A 204 -6.28 -4.72 -14.54
CA ASN A 204 -6.50 -3.95 -15.76
C ASN A 204 -5.24 -3.84 -16.65
N GLY A 205 -4.11 -4.40 -16.25
CA GLY A 205 -2.85 -4.37 -17.00
C GLY A 205 -1.96 -3.15 -16.73
N GLU A 206 -2.43 -2.17 -15.94
CA GLU A 206 -1.58 -1.06 -15.47
C GLU A 206 -0.54 -1.57 -14.47
N MET A 207 0.58 -0.85 -14.40
CA MET A 207 1.71 -1.14 -13.53
C MET A 207 1.97 0.04 -12.60
N GLU A 208 2.33 -0.27 -11.36
CA GLU A 208 2.57 0.74 -10.34
C GLU A 208 3.73 0.30 -9.44
N GLU A 209 4.69 1.19 -9.24
CA GLU A 209 5.76 0.96 -8.26
C GLU A 209 5.15 0.91 -6.86
N MET A 210 5.45 -0.16 -6.13
CA MET A 210 4.95 -0.37 -4.79
C MET A 210 5.68 0.52 -3.81
N ASN A 211 4.91 1.13 -2.91
CA ASN A 211 5.48 1.84 -1.78
C ASN A 211 6.12 0.85 -0.79
N LEU A 212 7.05 1.34 0.02
CA LEU A 212 7.80 0.51 0.97
C LEU A 212 6.88 -0.28 1.91
N ASP A 213 5.81 0.34 2.38
CA ASP A 213 4.81 -0.28 3.26
C ASP A 213 4.05 -1.40 2.55
N GLU A 214 3.60 -1.19 1.32
CA GLU A 214 2.93 -2.21 0.50
C GLU A 214 3.79 -3.45 0.29
N ILE A 215 5.09 -3.25 0.02
CA ILE A 215 6.06 -4.36 -0.11
C ILE A 215 6.06 -5.23 1.14
N TYR A 216 6.03 -4.60 2.32
CA TYR A 216 6.06 -5.33 3.58
C TYR A 216 4.71 -5.90 3.99
N PHE A 217 3.59 -5.27 3.63
CA PHE A 217 2.27 -5.88 3.81
C PHE A 217 2.15 -7.17 2.98
N ASP A 218 2.63 -7.16 1.75
CA ASP A 218 2.64 -8.35 0.90
C ASP A 218 3.63 -9.40 1.41
N LEU A 219 4.83 -9.00 1.87
CA LEU A 219 5.78 -9.94 2.48
C LEU A 219 5.18 -10.67 3.69
N VAL A 220 4.53 -9.94 4.61
CA VAL A 220 3.88 -10.54 5.78
C VAL A 220 2.71 -11.43 5.35
N SER A 221 1.88 -10.97 4.42
CA SER A 221 0.74 -11.74 3.91
C SER A 221 1.17 -13.04 3.24
N GLU A 222 2.18 -13.00 2.36
CA GLU A 222 2.74 -14.17 1.69
C GLU A 222 3.38 -15.14 2.70
N THR A 223 4.14 -14.62 3.67
CA THR A 223 4.83 -15.44 4.68
C THR A 223 3.84 -16.23 5.55
N TYR A 224 2.71 -15.61 5.92
CA TYR A 224 1.71 -16.22 6.81
C TYR A 224 0.47 -16.73 6.09
N ASN A 225 0.47 -16.76 4.75
CA ASN A 225 -0.63 -17.22 3.90
C ASN A 225 -1.97 -16.51 4.18
N ILE A 226 -1.92 -15.19 4.39
CA ILE A 226 -3.12 -14.36 4.57
C ILE A 226 -3.71 -14.12 3.18
N SER A 227 -4.87 -14.71 2.91
CA SER A 227 -5.52 -14.56 1.61
C SER A 227 -6.01 -13.12 1.37
N PRO A 228 -6.01 -12.62 0.10
CA PRO A 228 -6.49 -11.28 -0.22
C PRO A 228 -7.90 -10.96 0.28
N GLU A 229 -8.82 -11.93 0.24
CA GLU A 229 -10.20 -11.78 0.73
C GLU A 229 -10.31 -11.60 2.25
N ASN A 230 -9.27 -11.99 3.00
CA ASN A 230 -9.21 -11.84 4.45
C ASN A 230 -8.46 -10.58 4.87
N ARG A 231 -8.05 -9.72 3.93
CA ARG A 231 -7.32 -8.48 4.23
C ARG A 231 -8.26 -7.28 4.28
N ILE A 232 -7.93 -6.34 5.16
CA ILE A 232 -8.55 -5.01 5.21
C ILE A 232 -7.44 -3.98 5.09
N ASP A 233 -7.07 -3.61 3.86
CA ASP A 233 -5.86 -2.82 3.60
C ASP A 233 -5.85 -1.48 4.36
N LYS A 234 -7.01 -0.85 4.56
CA LYS A 234 -7.15 0.39 5.36
C LYS A 234 -6.73 0.25 6.84
N LEU A 235 -6.68 -0.97 7.36
CA LEU A 235 -6.27 -1.28 8.73
C LEU A 235 -4.83 -1.79 8.82
N ASN A 236 -4.12 -1.92 7.70
CA ASN A 236 -2.69 -2.21 7.74
C ASN A 236 -1.93 -1.02 8.34
N ALA A 237 -0.84 -1.30 9.05
CA ALA A 237 0.00 -0.23 9.62
C ALA A 237 1.49 -0.52 9.40
N PHE A 238 2.21 0.50 8.95
CA PHE A 238 3.65 0.46 8.74
C PHE A 238 4.34 1.64 9.42
N LYS A 239 5.45 1.39 10.11
CA LYS A 239 6.26 2.47 10.69
C LYS A 239 7.72 2.06 10.87
N VAL A 240 8.64 2.83 10.28
CA VAL A 240 10.07 2.75 10.59
C VAL A 240 10.32 3.16 12.04
N LEU A 241 11.11 2.37 12.77
CA LEU A 241 11.41 2.62 14.17
C LEU A 241 12.44 3.75 14.31
N PRO A 242 12.13 4.83 15.07
CA PRO A 242 13.05 5.97 15.20
C PRO A 242 14.43 5.64 15.80
N HIS A 243 14.53 4.56 16.60
CA HIS A 243 15.76 4.16 17.29
C HIS A 243 16.47 2.97 16.63
N SER A 244 15.86 2.42 15.58
CA SER A 244 16.41 1.34 14.74
C SER A 244 16.01 1.64 13.29
N PRO A 245 16.66 2.60 12.60
CA PRO A 245 16.20 3.08 11.29
C PRO A 245 16.28 2.04 10.18
N ASN A 246 16.96 0.91 10.42
CA ASN A 246 16.98 -0.25 9.53
C ASN A 246 15.86 -1.27 9.86
N GLU A 247 14.97 -0.94 10.80
CA GLU A 247 13.85 -1.78 11.20
C GLU A 247 12.53 -1.01 11.07
N ALA A 248 11.48 -1.73 10.70
CA ALA A 248 10.12 -1.22 10.72
C ALA A 248 9.18 -2.22 11.41
N VAL A 249 8.11 -1.70 12.00
CA VAL A 249 6.97 -2.49 12.45
C VAL A 249 5.94 -2.51 11.34
N VAL A 250 5.39 -3.69 11.08
CA VAL A 250 4.39 -3.98 10.06
C VAL A 250 3.24 -4.71 10.73
N ILE A 251 2.02 -4.28 10.48
CA ILE A 251 0.81 -4.91 11.00
C ILE A 251 -0.10 -5.20 9.82
N VAL A 252 -0.48 -6.47 9.69
CA VAL A 252 -1.50 -6.94 8.75
C VAL A 252 -2.57 -7.68 9.57
N PRO A 253 -3.73 -7.06 9.83
CA PRO A 253 -4.84 -7.80 10.40
C PRO A 253 -5.41 -8.78 9.38
N GLU A 254 -5.79 -9.97 9.85
CA GLU A 254 -6.47 -10.99 9.06
C GLU A 254 -7.90 -11.14 9.59
N ILE A 255 -8.91 -11.09 8.71
CA ILE A 255 -10.29 -11.41 9.07
C ILE A 255 -10.36 -12.88 9.49
N ALA A 256 -10.69 -13.10 10.75
CA ALA A 256 -10.86 -14.44 11.30
C ALA A 256 -12.33 -14.86 11.31
N GLU A 257 -13.23 -13.93 11.60
CA GLU A 257 -14.69 -14.13 11.61
C GLU A 257 -15.38 -12.86 11.07
N GLY A 258 -16.54 -13.04 10.43
CA GLY A 258 -17.37 -11.94 9.94
C GLY A 258 -16.98 -11.41 8.56
N HIS A 259 -17.41 -10.18 8.25
CA HIS A 259 -17.21 -9.54 6.94
C HIS A 259 -16.98 -8.02 7.10
N PRO A 260 -16.10 -7.38 6.30
CA PRO A 260 -15.76 -5.96 6.46
C PRO A 260 -16.93 -4.97 6.30
N GLU A 261 -17.97 -5.37 5.58
CA GLU A 261 -19.20 -4.58 5.40
C GLU A 261 -20.20 -4.73 6.55
N GLU A 262 -19.94 -5.66 7.47
CA GLU A 262 -20.76 -5.93 8.65
C GLU A 262 -19.89 -5.86 9.91
N MET A 263 -20.04 -6.84 10.81
CA MET A 263 -19.18 -7.04 11.96
C MET A 263 -18.08 -8.03 11.62
N PHE A 264 -16.90 -7.83 12.19
CA PHE A 264 -15.77 -8.73 11.97
C PHE A 264 -14.82 -8.74 13.17
N GLU A 265 -14.08 -9.85 13.30
CA GLU A 265 -13.02 -10.02 14.28
C GLU A 265 -11.72 -10.39 13.56
N LEU A 266 -10.60 -9.81 14.00
CA LEU A 266 -9.32 -9.91 13.31
C LEU A 266 -8.32 -10.73 14.12
N ASN A 267 -7.56 -11.61 13.48
CA ASN A 267 -6.28 -12.06 14.01
C ASN A 267 -5.22 -10.96 13.81
N THR A 268 -4.25 -10.90 14.71
CA THR A 268 -3.11 -9.98 14.63
C THR A 268 -1.92 -10.70 14.00
N HIS A 269 -1.41 -10.18 12.87
CA HIS A 269 -0.05 -10.46 12.42
C HIS A 269 0.78 -9.19 12.53
N LEU A 270 1.63 -9.14 13.55
CA LEU A 270 2.57 -8.05 13.77
C LEU A 270 3.98 -8.56 13.47
N ALA A 271 4.72 -7.86 12.63
CA ALA A 271 6.09 -8.20 12.30
C ALA A 271 7.03 -7.03 12.55
N VAL A 272 8.27 -7.35 12.87
CA VAL A 272 9.40 -6.43 12.70
C VAL A 272 10.20 -6.91 11.51
N VAL A 273 10.48 -6.00 10.58
CA VAL A 273 11.21 -6.29 9.34
C VAL A 273 12.53 -5.55 9.32
N ASN A 274 13.53 -6.14 8.67
CA ASN A 274 14.81 -5.51 8.39
C ASN A 274 14.77 -4.88 6.99
N LEU A 275 14.93 -3.56 6.95
CA LEU A 275 14.86 -2.74 5.74
C LEU A 275 16.10 -2.88 4.84
N ALA A 276 17.25 -3.29 5.40
CA ALA A 276 18.47 -3.48 4.63
C ALA A 276 18.51 -4.85 3.92
N THR A 277 17.90 -5.87 4.52
CA THR A 277 17.86 -7.23 3.98
C THR A 277 16.52 -7.61 3.35
N ASN A 278 15.51 -6.73 3.42
CA ASN A 278 14.13 -6.97 2.98
C ASN A 278 13.55 -8.28 3.53
N SER A 279 13.74 -8.52 4.83
CA SER A 279 13.38 -9.79 5.47
C SER A 279 12.64 -9.58 6.78
N LEU A 280 11.81 -10.56 7.17
CA LEU A 280 11.14 -10.58 8.45
C LEU A 280 12.13 -10.98 9.57
N SER A 281 12.27 -10.13 10.58
CA SER A 281 13.13 -10.36 11.75
C SER A 281 12.36 -11.08 12.86
N TYR A 282 11.18 -10.56 13.20
CA TYR A 282 10.34 -11.08 14.28
C TYR A 282 8.87 -11.07 13.87
N HIS A 283 8.08 -11.97 14.45
CA HIS A 283 6.64 -12.01 14.26
C HIS A 283 5.93 -12.35 15.57
N TYR A 284 4.82 -11.66 15.79
CA TYR A 284 3.89 -11.88 16.86
C TYR A 284 2.52 -12.16 16.26
N PHE A 285 1.95 -13.29 16.66
CA PHE A 285 0.58 -13.66 16.34
C PHE A 285 -0.29 -13.61 17.58
N GLU A 286 -1.50 -13.08 17.43
CA GLU A 286 -2.54 -13.21 18.44
C GLU A 286 -3.90 -13.41 17.79
N SER A 287 -4.65 -14.38 18.30
CA SER A 287 -5.98 -14.70 17.79
C SER A 287 -7.00 -13.63 18.16
N HIS A 288 -8.00 -13.45 17.29
CA HIS A 288 -9.20 -12.64 17.55
C HIS A 288 -9.82 -12.86 18.94
N LYS A 289 -9.72 -14.09 19.47
CA LYS A 289 -10.26 -14.48 20.78
C LYS A 289 -9.65 -13.75 21.96
N THR A 290 -8.44 -13.19 21.82
CA THR A 290 -7.73 -12.56 22.95
C THR A 290 -7.18 -11.17 22.64
N ASN A 291 -7.05 -10.80 21.36
CA ASN A 291 -6.57 -9.47 20.98
C ASN A 291 -7.65 -8.37 21.09
N GLY A 292 -8.94 -8.70 21.13
CA GLY A 292 -10.00 -7.69 21.17
C GLY A 292 -10.03 -6.75 19.96
N TRP A 293 -9.54 -7.19 18.80
CA TRP A 293 -9.62 -6.48 17.52
C TRP A 293 -10.95 -6.83 16.85
N VAL A 294 -12.01 -6.22 17.36
CA VAL A 294 -13.39 -6.46 16.94
C VAL A 294 -13.96 -5.16 16.40
N SER A 295 -14.65 -5.22 15.27
CA SER A 295 -15.45 -4.13 14.73
C SER A 295 -16.91 -4.52 14.79
N ASP A 296 -17.71 -3.78 15.55
CA ASP A 296 -19.15 -4.03 15.72
C ASP A 296 -19.95 -2.71 15.69
N ALA A 297 -20.83 -2.46 16.67
CA ALA A 297 -21.43 -1.16 16.90
C ALA A 297 -20.38 -0.06 17.16
N MET A 298 -19.23 -0.43 17.73
CA MET A 298 -18.01 0.38 17.77
C MET A 298 -17.11 -0.06 16.60
N ILE A 299 -17.12 0.74 15.55
CA ILE A 299 -16.39 0.48 14.30
C ILE A 299 -14.90 0.65 14.58
N LEU A 300 -14.09 -0.36 14.24
CA LEU A 300 -12.64 -0.24 14.23
C LEU A 300 -12.21 0.54 12.98
N ASP A 301 -11.88 1.81 13.16
CA ASP A 301 -11.57 2.71 12.05
C ASP A 301 -10.12 2.59 11.59
N ALA A 302 -9.19 2.43 12.53
CA ALA A 302 -7.77 2.42 12.22
C ALA A 302 -6.96 1.61 13.24
N ILE A 303 -5.85 1.07 12.74
CA ILE A 303 -4.75 0.53 13.54
C ILE A 303 -3.54 1.40 13.26
N GLN A 304 -2.85 1.84 14.30
CA GLN A 304 -1.71 2.74 14.18
C GLN A 304 -0.54 2.27 15.04
N ILE A 305 0.69 2.56 14.58
CA ILE A 305 1.90 2.29 15.35
C ILE A 305 2.33 3.59 16.04
N ASP A 306 2.36 3.58 17.38
CA ASP A 306 2.85 4.68 18.20
C ASP A 306 4.33 4.46 18.53
N THR A 307 5.15 5.49 18.30
CA THR A 307 6.60 5.47 18.56
C THR A 307 7.02 6.49 19.60
N ALA A 308 6.08 6.94 20.45
CA ALA A 308 6.36 7.73 21.64
C ALA A 308 7.45 7.06 22.54
N PRO A 309 8.13 7.83 23.39
CA PRO A 309 9.24 7.35 24.22
C PRO A 309 8.80 6.46 25.40
N TYR A 310 8.21 5.31 25.09
CA TYR A 310 7.91 4.25 26.06
C TYR A 310 9.21 3.54 26.49
N ILE A 311 10.09 4.25 27.17
CA ILE A 311 11.30 3.69 27.78
C ILE A 311 10.86 2.88 28.99
N VAL A 312 10.88 1.56 28.86
CA VAL A 312 10.35 0.64 29.88
C VAL A 312 11.46 -0.05 30.69
N THR A 313 12.71 0.02 30.20
CA THR A 313 13.94 -0.27 30.96
C THR A 313 15.02 0.72 30.52
N GLU A 314 16.22 0.71 31.11
CA GLU A 314 17.33 1.59 30.72
C GLU A 314 17.73 1.42 29.24
N ASN A 315 17.55 0.20 28.70
CA ASN A 315 18.01 -0.17 27.37
C ASN A 315 16.89 -0.68 26.45
N THR A 316 15.63 -0.64 26.92
CA THR A 316 14.49 -1.17 26.16
C THR A 316 13.44 -0.09 25.99
N ARG A 317 13.14 0.21 24.73
CA ARG A 317 12.06 1.09 24.32
C ARG A 317 10.96 0.26 23.69
N ALA A 318 9.76 0.36 24.22
CA ALA A 318 8.58 -0.23 23.62
C ALA A 318 8.07 0.62 22.45
N PHE A 319 7.33 0.00 21.54
CA PHE A 319 6.45 0.69 20.60
C PHE A 319 5.00 0.34 20.94
N GLY A 320 4.09 1.24 20.58
CA GLY A 320 2.67 1.09 20.80
C GLY A 320 1.93 0.62 19.56
N VAL A 321 0.84 -0.11 19.76
CA VAL A 321 -0.19 -0.36 18.76
C VAL A 321 -1.48 0.24 19.27
N LYS A 322 -2.03 1.20 18.54
CA LYS A 322 -3.29 1.86 18.85
C LYS A 322 -4.41 1.34 17.98
N LEU A 323 -5.54 1.08 18.59
CA LEU A 323 -6.81 0.81 17.93
C LEU A 323 -7.71 2.03 18.14
N LEU A 324 -8.24 2.57 17.05
CA LEU A 324 -9.16 3.71 17.06
C LEU A 324 -10.57 3.21 16.74
N PHE A 325 -11.52 3.56 17.59
CA PHE A 325 -12.92 3.15 17.45
C PHE A 325 -13.84 4.35 17.35
N THR A 326 -14.88 4.26 16.52
CA THR A 326 -15.98 5.23 16.50
C THR A 326 -17.34 4.55 16.53
N GLY A 327 -18.35 5.26 17.07
CA GLY A 327 -19.75 4.85 17.01
C GLY A 327 -20.51 5.65 15.97
N SER A 328 -21.34 4.98 15.17
CA SER A 328 -22.15 5.64 14.12
C SER A 328 -23.49 6.20 14.62
N SER A 329 -23.87 5.92 15.86
CA SER A 329 -25.12 6.40 16.45
C SER A 329 -25.08 7.92 16.67
N ARG A 330 -26.01 8.64 16.05
CA ARG A 330 -26.17 10.08 16.30
C ARG A 330 -26.66 10.38 17.71
N ALA A 331 -27.48 9.52 18.29
CA ALA A 331 -27.98 9.67 19.64
C ALA A 331 -26.93 9.27 20.69
N ASN A 332 -26.08 8.30 20.34
CA ASN A 332 -25.04 7.78 21.24
C ASN A 332 -23.67 7.78 20.57
N PRO A 333 -23.09 8.96 20.25
CA PRO A 333 -21.81 9.02 19.59
C PRO A 333 -20.71 8.49 20.51
N TYR A 334 -19.73 7.81 19.92
CA TYR A 334 -18.62 7.18 20.63
C TYR A 334 -17.32 7.42 19.89
N TYR A 335 -16.25 7.64 20.66
CA TYR A 335 -14.87 7.60 20.20
C TYR A 335 -14.02 6.91 21.27
N GLY A 336 -13.16 5.99 20.88
CA GLY A 336 -12.30 5.28 21.81
C GLY A 336 -10.93 5.00 21.24
N GLU A 337 -9.91 5.04 22.10
CA GLU A 337 -8.56 4.61 21.77
C GLU A 337 -8.06 3.56 22.77
N ARG A 338 -7.56 2.44 22.25
CA ARG A 338 -6.89 1.40 23.04
C ARG A 338 -5.45 1.27 22.63
N LEU A 339 -4.54 1.24 23.59
CA LEU A 339 -3.10 1.12 23.40
C LEU A 339 -2.60 -0.23 23.91
N SER A 340 -1.87 -0.94 23.08
CA SER A 340 -1.01 -2.05 23.50
C SER A 340 0.46 -1.67 23.37
N LEU A 341 1.33 -2.06 24.31
CA LEU A 341 2.78 -1.85 24.22
C LEU A 341 3.51 -3.16 23.97
N PHE A 342 4.49 -3.11 23.06
CA PHE A 342 5.31 -4.24 22.66
C PHE A 342 6.79 -3.92 22.83
N VAL A 343 7.57 -4.90 23.27
CA VAL A 343 9.03 -4.83 23.31
C VAL A 343 9.63 -5.93 22.45
N GLN A 344 10.70 -5.59 21.74
CA GLN A 344 11.62 -6.58 21.21
C GLN A 344 12.53 -7.04 22.36
N LYS A 345 12.49 -8.33 22.69
CA LYS A 345 13.35 -8.90 23.73
C LYS A 345 13.98 -10.18 23.21
N GLU A 346 15.32 -10.21 23.24
CA GLU A 346 16.11 -11.30 22.67
C GLU A 346 15.76 -11.50 21.20
N ASN A 347 15.03 -12.58 20.86
CA ASN A 347 14.60 -12.91 19.51
C ASN A 347 13.07 -12.99 19.37
N ASP A 348 12.32 -12.29 20.24
CA ASP A 348 10.86 -12.36 20.28
C ASP A 348 10.21 -10.98 20.54
N LEU A 349 8.93 -10.89 20.22
CA LEU A 349 8.07 -9.73 20.45
C LEU A 349 7.12 -10.01 21.60
N GLN A 350 7.22 -9.22 22.67
CA GLN A 350 6.40 -9.40 23.86
C GLN A 350 5.41 -8.26 24.03
N LYS A 351 4.12 -8.59 24.10
CA LYS A 351 3.06 -7.66 24.50
C LYS A 351 3.09 -7.45 26.02
N ILE A 352 3.56 -6.29 26.45
CA ILE A 352 3.78 -5.97 27.87
C ILE A 352 2.67 -5.10 28.47
N LEU A 353 1.85 -4.43 27.66
CA LEU A 353 0.63 -3.76 28.10
C LEU A 353 -0.48 -4.14 27.11
N PRO A 354 -1.50 -4.92 27.51
CA PRO A 354 -2.58 -5.30 26.61
C PRO A 354 -3.80 -4.35 26.70
N HIS A 355 -4.24 -3.80 25.56
CA HIS A 355 -5.55 -3.15 25.36
C HIS A 355 -5.91 -2.09 26.42
N PHE A 356 -4.94 -1.25 26.78
CA PHE A 356 -5.16 -0.20 27.76
C PHE A 356 -5.95 0.96 27.14
N THR A 357 -7.15 1.23 27.65
CA THR A 357 -7.96 2.38 27.19
C THR A 357 -7.27 3.68 27.55
N VAL A 358 -6.83 4.43 26.53
CA VAL A 358 -6.16 5.72 26.68
C VAL A 358 -7.08 6.90 26.38
N GLU A 359 -8.16 6.65 25.64
CA GLU A 359 -9.22 7.63 25.41
C GLU A 359 -10.58 6.93 25.34
N ASP A 360 -11.60 7.51 25.96
CA ASP A 360 -13.00 7.08 25.89
C ASP A 360 -13.88 8.33 25.95
N ASN A 361 -14.55 8.63 24.84
CA ASN A 361 -15.52 9.70 24.75
C ASN A 361 -16.86 9.10 24.34
N ARG A 362 -17.88 9.32 25.15
CA ARG A 362 -19.24 8.83 24.88
C ARG A 362 -20.24 9.93 25.19
N ALA A 363 -21.29 10.02 24.40
CA ALA A 363 -22.41 10.90 24.73
C ALA A 363 -23.74 10.18 24.62
N GLU A 364 -24.74 10.71 25.30
CA GLU A 364 -26.15 10.37 25.14
C GLU A 364 -26.89 11.68 24.84
N LEU A 365 -27.50 11.76 23.67
CA LEU A 365 -28.18 12.95 23.16
C LEU A 365 -29.68 12.69 23.03
N ASP A 366 -30.49 13.58 23.58
CA ASP A 366 -31.95 13.61 23.47
C ASP A 366 -32.38 14.83 22.65
N GLY A 367 -32.52 14.62 21.34
CA GLY A 367 -32.83 15.69 20.40
C GLY A 367 -31.64 16.63 20.14
N PRO A 368 -31.90 17.90 19.78
CA PRO A 368 -30.86 18.80 19.29
C PRO A 368 -30.05 19.50 20.39
N CYS A 369 -30.52 19.49 21.64
CA CYS A 369 -30.07 20.41 22.69
C CYS A 369 -29.77 19.74 24.03
N ILE A 370 -30.43 18.63 24.32
CA ILE A 370 -30.33 17.95 25.62
C ILE A 370 -29.36 16.79 25.46
N GLY A 371 -28.39 16.69 26.36
CA GLY A 371 -27.46 15.57 26.30
C GLY A 371 -26.44 15.56 27.42
N THR A 372 -25.70 14.47 27.52
CA THR A 372 -24.56 14.36 28.42
C THR A 372 -23.41 13.71 27.67
N THR A 373 -22.25 14.36 27.71
CA THR A 373 -20.99 13.83 27.17
C THR A 373 -20.04 13.54 28.33
N LEU A 374 -19.49 12.34 28.34
CA LEU A 374 -18.43 11.92 29.26
C LEU A 374 -17.15 11.69 28.45
N SER A 375 -16.03 12.22 28.95
CA SER A 375 -14.72 12.06 28.35
C SER A 375 -13.71 11.56 29.39
N GLU A 376 -12.89 10.60 28.99
CA GLU A 376 -11.74 10.11 29.73
C GLU A 376 -10.52 10.16 28.80
N LYS A 377 -9.44 10.82 29.24
CA LYS A 377 -8.17 10.86 28.51
C LYS A 377 -7.01 10.56 29.43
N LYS A 378 -6.15 9.63 29.04
CA LYS A 378 -5.00 9.17 29.84
C LYS A 378 -3.68 9.50 29.18
N THR A 379 -2.76 10.04 29.97
CA THR A 379 -1.37 10.27 29.58
C THR A 379 -0.46 9.35 30.37
N LEU A 380 0.35 8.55 29.67
CA LEU A 380 1.33 7.65 30.27
C LEU A 380 2.67 8.38 30.43
N ILE A 381 3.22 8.33 31.65
CA ILE A 381 4.50 8.94 32.00
C ILE A 381 5.42 7.84 32.50
N MET A 382 6.51 7.60 31.78
CA MET A 382 7.52 6.61 32.18
C MET A 382 8.29 7.13 33.38
N GLU A 383 8.33 6.35 34.46
CA GLU A 383 9.05 6.70 35.69
C GLU A 383 10.48 6.14 35.70
N THR A 384 11.21 6.38 36.78
CA THR A 384 12.54 5.77 37.03
C THR A 384 12.51 4.65 38.06
N GLU A 385 11.48 4.61 38.92
CA GLU A 385 11.28 3.49 39.85
C GLU A 385 10.86 2.24 39.08
N LYS A 386 11.30 1.07 39.55
CA LYS A 386 11.08 -0.20 38.87
C LYS A 386 10.30 -1.22 39.69
N THR A 387 9.51 -2.01 39.00
CA THR A 387 8.91 -3.26 39.52
C THR A 387 9.27 -4.39 38.56
N HIS A 388 9.80 -5.50 39.08
CA HIS A 388 10.25 -6.65 38.26
C HIS A 388 11.18 -6.28 37.08
N GLY A 389 12.05 -5.27 37.29
CA GLY A 389 13.05 -4.84 36.30
C GLY A 389 12.58 -3.81 35.28
N TYR A 390 11.27 -3.54 35.22
CA TYR A 390 10.65 -2.57 34.31
C TYR A 390 10.28 -1.29 35.07
N PHE A 391 10.42 -0.14 34.41
CA PHE A 391 10.00 1.15 34.95
C PHE A 391 8.49 1.17 35.18
N ASN A 392 8.05 1.73 36.30
CA ASN A 392 6.65 1.98 36.55
C ASN A 392 6.14 3.05 35.58
N ILE A 393 4.83 3.07 35.31
CA ILE A 393 4.21 4.06 34.43
C ILE A 393 3.13 4.79 35.22
N THR A 394 3.34 6.07 35.48
CA THR A 394 2.28 6.92 36.05
C THR A 394 1.27 7.22 34.96
N VAL A 395 -0.01 7.01 35.27
CA VAL A 395 -1.12 7.34 34.38
C VAL A 395 -1.83 8.54 34.95
N LYS A 396 -1.80 9.65 34.22
CA LYS A 396 -2.61 10.84 34.53
C LYS A 396 -3.89 10.79 33.73
N THR A 397 -5.02 10.74 34.42
CA THR A 397 -6.35 10.67 33.80
C THR A 397 -7.03 12.03 33.97
N THR A 398 -7.53 12.58 32.87
CA THR A 398 -8.44 13.72 32.85
C THR A 398 -9.85 13.19 32.56
N LEU A 399 -10.79 13.51 33.43
CA LEU A 399 -12.20 13.16 33.27
C LEU A 399 -12.99 14.45 33.02
N GLY A 400 -13.76 14.51 31.95
CA GLY A 400 -14.63 15.62 31.61
C GLY A 400 -16.09 15.19 31.53
N GLU A 401 -16.98 16.04 31.99
CA GLU A 401 -18.44 15.89 31.82
C GLU A 401 -19.01 17.20 31.26
N THR A 402 -19.77 17.10 30.18
CA THR A 402 -20.54 18.20 29.60
C THR A 402 -22.01 17.82 29.66
N ILE A 403 -22.83 18.69 30.26
CA ILE A 403 -24.29 18.55 30.29
C ILE A 403 -24.87 19.68 29.45
N ASP A 404 -25.55 19.30 28.37
CA ASP A 404 -26.24 20.21 27.46
C ASP A 404 -27.73 20.27 27.81
N PHE A 405 -28.28 21.48 27.86
CA PHE A 405 -29.67 21.72 28.22
C PHE A 405 -30.23 22.96 27.54
N GLU A 406 -31.56 23.01 27.42
CA GLU A 406 -32.29 24.18 26.92
C GLU A 406 -32.63 25.11 28.10
N ASP A 407 -32.34 26.41 27.96
CA ASP A 407 -32.68 27.40 28.96
C ASP A 407 -34.13 27.92 28.83
N GLU A 408 -34.53 28.84 29.72
CA GLU A 408 -35.89 29.41 29.74
C GLU A 408 -36.26 30.18 28.44
N ASN A 409 -35.28 30.57 27.62
CA ASN A 409 -35.48 31.28 26.36
C ASN A 409 -35.46 30.34 25.15
N GLY A 410 -35.27 29.04 25.36
CA GLY A 410 -35.13 28.06 24.28
C GLY A 410 -33.73 28.03 23.65
N GLU A 411 -32.73 28.62 24.30
CA GLU A 411 -31.34 28.59 23.83
C GLU A 411 -30.58 27.41 24.43
N CYS A 412 -29.74 26.76 23.63
CA CYS A 412 -28.89 25.67 24.11
C CYS A 412 -27.70 26.20 24.90
N GLN A 413 -27.59 25.72 26.13
CA GLN A 413 -26.52 26.03 27.06
C GLN A 413 -25.79 24.75 27.47
N SER A 414 -24.52 24.89 27.85
CA SER A 414 -23.69 23.76 28.27
C SER A 414 -23.08 24.05 29.65
N LYS A 415 -23.00 23.01 30.49
CA LYS A 415 -22.27 23.04 31.74
C LYS A 415 -21.17 22.00 31.72
N GLU A 416 -19.93 22.46 31.86
CA GLU A 416 -18.75 21.60 31.85
C GLU A 416 -18.19 21.41 33.26
N SER A 417 -17.68 20.21 33.53
CA SER A 417 -16.88 19.92 34.70
C SER A 417 -15.66 19.07 34.32
N THR A 418 -14.58 19.23 35.07
CA THR A 418 -13.33 18.47 34.84
C THR A 418 -12.75 18.02 36.18
N SER A 419 -12.30 16.77 36.23
CA SER A 419 -11.58 16.21 37.37
C SER A 419 -10.36 15.43 36.89
N TYR A 420 -9.46 15.12 37.84
CA TYR A 420 -8.19 14.46 37.55
C TYR A 420 -7.98 13.29 38.49
N GLU A 421 -7.54 12.17 37.94
CA GLU A 421 -7.11 11.00 38.69
C GLU A 421 -5.67 10.63 38.34
N THR A 422 -5.02 9.90 39.23
CA THR A 422 -3.69 9.35 38.97
C THR A 422 -3.66 7.91 39.45
N SER A 423 -3.19 7.02 38.59
CA SER A 423 -2.94 5.62 38.90
C SER A 423 -1.52 5.24 38.48
N LEU A 424 -1.08 4.05 38.88
CA LEU A 424 0.26 3.55 38.59
C LEU A 424 0.17 2.18 37.94
N LEU A 425 0.75 2.03 36.75
CA LEU A 425 0.97 0.72 36.15
C LEU A 425 2.30 0.15 36.66
N LYS A 426 2.25 -1.07 37.20
CA LYS A 426 3.44 -1.83 37.61
C LYS A 426 3.53 -3.11 36.81
N PHE A 427 4.74 -3.48 36.44
CA PHE A 427 4.99 -4.73 35.73
C PHE A 427 4.92 -5.90 36.70
N ASP A 428 4.10 -6.91 36.42
CA ASP A 428 3.91 -8.09 37.28
C ASP A 428 4.91 -9.23 36.99
N GLY A 429 5.84 -9.01 36.07
CA GLY A 429 6.76 -10.01 35.53
C GLY A 429 6.38 -10.50 34.13
N THR A 430 5.15 -10.24 33.69
CA THR A 430 4.64 -10.58 32.35
C THR A 430 4.02 -9.37 31.65
N THR A 431 3.18 -8.61 32.34
CA THR A 431 2.47 -7.45 31.81
C THR A 431 2.33 -6.34 32.85
N TYR A 432 2.08 -5.12 32.40
CA TYR A 432 1.68 -4.01 33.26
C TYR A 432 0.25 -4.19 33.76
N LYS A 433 0.06 -4.01 35.07
CA LYS A 433 -1.23 -4.01 35.76
C LYS A 433 -1.44 -2.68 36.46
N GLU A 434 -2.68 -2.20 36.46
CA GLU A 434 -3.05 -0.95 37.11
C GLU A 434 -3.22 -1.12 38.62
N HIS A 435 -2.61 -0.21 39.37
CA HIS A 435 -2.74 -0.05 40.81
C HIS A 435 -3.28 1.35 41.09
N LYS A 436 -4.40 1.41 41.81
CA LYS A 436 -5.01 2.65 42.29
C LYS A 436 -4.56 2.98 43.71
#